data_AF-A0A930ZCA8-F1
#
_entry.id   AF-A0A930ZCA8-F1
#
_cell.length_a   1.000
_cell.length_b   1.000
_cell.length_c   1.000
_cell.angle_alpha   90.00
_cell.angle_beta   90.00
_cell.angle_gamma   90.00
#
_symmetry.space_group_name_H-M   'P 1'
#
loop_
_entity.id
_entity.type
_entity.pdbx_description
1 polymer ?
#
loop_
_entity_poly.entity_id
_entity_poly.type
_entity_poly.pdbx_seq_one_letter_code
_entity_poly.pdbx_strand_id
1 'polypeptide(L)' 'MPLNIRSEAVNQLAKKLAARKQINKTDAVELALESELRRMDEALPLRERLRPLQNRILARPATGLEADKAFYDELSEEP' A
#
# COMPACT_ATOMS: atom_id res chain seq x y z
N MET A 1 -4.23 4.90 -30.09
CA MET A 1 -3.28 5.85 -30.71
C MET A 1 -1.93 5.68 -30.05
N PRO A 2 -0.80 5.70 -30.78
CA PRO A 2 0.53 5.58 -30.18
C PRO A 2 0.85 6.85 -29.37
N LEU A 3 1.37 6.67 -28.15
CA LEU A 3 1.80 7.76 -27.28
C LEU A 3 3.12 8.34 -27.81
N ASN A 4 3.10 9.58 -28.28
CA ASN A 4 4.27 10.27 -28.82
C ASN A 4 4.76 11.35 -27.85
N ILE A 5 5.85 11.09 -27.13
CA ILE A 5 6.42 12.02 -26.14
C ILE A 5 7.68 12.67 -26.70
N ARG A 6 7.62 13.98 -26.98
CA ARG A 6 8.76 14.78 -27.42
C ARG A 6 9.42 15.52 -26.26
N SER A 7 9.94 14.76 -25.29
CA SER A 7 10.62 15.31 -24.11
C SER A 7 11.91 14.56 -23.83
N GLU A 8 13.03 15.27 -23.86
CA GLU A 8 14.33 14.68 -23.57
C GLU A 8 14.42 14.22 -22.11
N ALA A 9 13.80 14.95 -21.18
CA ALA A 9 13.74 14.55 -19.78
C ALA A 9 13.04 13.18 -19.59
N VAL A 10 11.92 12.96 -20.28
CA VAL A 10 11.20 11.66 -20.22
C VAL A 10 12.06 10.55 -20.84
N ASN A 11 12.74 10.82 -21.94
CA ASN A 11 13.64 9.86 -22.58
C ASN A 11 14.78 9.42 -21.64
N GLN A 12 15.37 10.36 -20.90
CA GLN A 12 16.41 10.05 -19.91
C GLN A 12 15.87 9.25 -18.72
N LEU A 13 14.68 9.58 -18.22
CA LEU A 13 14.02 8.80 -17.16
C LEU A 13 13.71 7.37 -17.61
N ALA A 14 13.11 7.22 -18.80
CA ALA A 14 12.82 5.92 -19.41
C ALA A 14 14.09 5.10 -19.60
N LYS A 15 15.17 5.70 -20.11
CA LYS A 15 16.48 5.06 -20.28
C LYS A 15 17.05 4.57 -18.94
N LYS A 16 16.97 5.40 -17.90
CA LYS A 16 17.47 5.07 -16.56
C LYS A 16 16.69 3.92 -15.92
N LEU A 17 15.36 3.93 -16.05
CA LEU A 17 14.52 2.87 -15.52
C LEU A 17 14.69 1.56 -16.29
N ALA A 18 14.70 1.63 -17.62
CA ALA A 18 15.01 0.52 -18.52
C ALA A 18 16.33 -0.16 -18.16
N ALA A 19 17.41 0.61 -17.96
CA ALA A 19 18.71 0.07 -17.59
C ALA A 19 18.70 -0.64 -16.23
N ARG A 20 17.98 -0.12 -15.25
CA ARG A 20 17.89 -0.72 -13.90
C ARG A 20 17.03 -1.98 -13.86
N LYS A 21 16.00 -2.04 -14.71
CA LYS A 21 15.06 -3.16 -14.77
C LYS A 21 15.41 -4.17 -15.87
N GLN A 22 16.43 -3.88 -16.69
CA GLN A 22 16.84 -4.66 -17.85
C GLN A 22 15.71 -4.92 -18.85
N ILE A 23 14.91 -3.89 -19.11
CA ILE A 23 13.77 -3.91 -20.05
C ILE A 23 13.94 -2.81 -21.10
N ASN A 24 13.10 -2.80 -22.14
CA ASN A 24 13.16 -1.75 -23.16
C ASN A 24 12.55 -0.42 -22.63
N LYS A 25 12.74 0.69 -23.38
CA LYS A 25 12.26 2.01 -22.95
C LYS A 25 10.74 2.11 -22.88
N THR A 26 10.02 1.46 -23.80
CA THR A 26 8.56 1.46 -23.84
C THR A 26 8.01 0.71 -22.63
N ASP A 27 8.52 -0.50 -22.36
CA ASP A 27 8.14 -1.31 -21.20
C ASP A 27 8.44 -0.57 -19.89
N ALA A 28 9.55 0.17 -19.84
CA ALA A 28 9.88 1.00 -18.67
C ALA A 28 8.86 2.12 -18.45
N VAL A 29 8.36 2.76 -19.52
CA VAL A 29 7.31 3.78 -19.41
C VAL A 29 6.00 3.15 -18.97
N GLU A 30 5.60 2.02 -19.57
CA GLU A 30 4.40 1.27 -19.19
C GLU A 30 4.44 0.86 -17.73
N LEU A 31 5.53 0.22 -17.29
CA LEU A 31 5.74 -0.18 -15.90
C LEU A 31 5.67 1.01 -14.92
N ALA A 32 6.23 2.16 -15.30
CA ALA A 32 6.18 3.36 -14.45
C ALA A 32 4.75 3.88 -14.29
N LEU A 33 3.98 3.92 -15.39
CA LEU A 33 2.59 4.36 -15.37
C LEU A 33 1.71 3.41 -14.54
N GLU A 34 1.84 2.10 -14.75
CA GLU A 34 1.13 1.10 -13.96
C GLU A 34 1.48 1.18 -12.47
N SER A 35 2.75 1.41 -12.14
CA SER A 35 3.19 1.50 -10.75
C SER A 35 2.60 2.72 -10.05
N GLU A 36 2.52 3.88 -10.72
CA GLU A 36 1.92 5.08 -10.14
C GLU A 36 0.40 4.93 -10.00
N LEU A 37 -0.28 4.38 -11.01
CA LEU A 37 -1.71 4.07 -10.90
C LEU A 37 -1.98 3.11 -9.74
N ARG A 38 -1.18 2.05 -9.63
CA ARG A 38 -1.27 1.11 -8.51
C ARG A 38 -1.02 1.78 -7.18
N ARG A 39 -0.04 2.68 -7.05
CA ARG A 39 0.20 3.43 -5.80
C ARG A 39 -1.00 4.31 -5.43
N MET A 40 -1.66 4.90 -6.42
CA MET A 40 -2.86 5.71 -6.23
C MET A 40 -4.06 4.84 -5.82
N ASP A 41 -4.22 3.67 -6.43
CA ASP A 41 -5.28 2.71 -6.11
C ASP A 41 -5.05 2.04 -4.74
N GLU A 42 -3.80 1.71 -4.43
CA GLU A 42 -3.35 1.15 -3.15
C GLU A 42 -3.30 2.20 -2.02
N ALA A 43 -3.39 3.49 -2.35
CA ALA A 43 -3.66 4.55 -1.38
C ALA A 43 -5.11 4.50 -0.84
N LEU A 44 -5.64 3.28 -0.67
CA LEU A 44 -6.77 2.99 0.19
C LEU A 44 -6.55 3.73 1.52
N PRO A 45 -7.47 4.62 1.92
CA PRO A 45 -7.40 5.31 3.18
C PRO A 45 -7.15 4.31 4.31
N LEU A 46 -6.37 4.68 5.31
CA LEU A 46 -6.04 3.80 6.44
C LEU A 46 -7.29 3.13 7.02
N ARG A 47 -8.40 3.87 7.09
CA ARG A 47 -9.72 3.36 7.50
C ARG A 47 -10.18 2.15 6.69
N GLU A 48 -10.01 2.17 5.37
CA GLU A 48 -10.43 1.07 4.49
C GLU A 48 -9.49 -0.13 4.60
N ARG A 49 -8.19 0.12 4.74
CA ARG A 49 -7.18 -0.92 5.01
C ARG A 49 -7.45 -1.65 6.34
N LEU A 50 -8.00 -0.95 7.33
CA LEU A 50 -8.33 -1.53 8.64
C LEU A 50 -9.71 -2.20 8.70
N ARG A 51 -10.62 -1.95 7.74
CA ARG A 51 -11.98 -2.54 7.76
C ARG A 51 -11.99 -4.06 7.91
N PRO A 52 -11.15 -4.86 7.21
CA PRO A 52 -11.14 -6.31 7.38
C PRO A 52 -10.79 -6.74 8.81
N LEU A 53 -9.87 -6.04 9.47
CA LEU A 53 -9.50 -6.31 10.86
C LEU A 53 -10.63 -5.91 11.81
N GLN A 54 -11.21 -4.73 11.62
CA GLN A 54 -12.35 -4.25 12.42
C GLN A 54 -13.53 -5.23 12.31
N ASN A 55 -13.86 -5.70 11.11
CA ASN A 55 -14.93 -6.68 10.92
C ASN A 55 -14.65 -8.00 11.64
N ARG A 56 -13.40 -8.49 11.62
CA ARG A 56 -13.00 -9.71 12.36
C ARG A 56 -13.11 -9.54 13.88
N ILE A 57 -12.88 -8.34 14.40
CA ILE A 57 -13.02 -8.04 15.82
C ILE A 57 -14.50 -7.93 16.19
N LEU A 58 -15.27 -7.14 15.43
CA LEU A 58 -16.70 -6.92 15.66
C LEU A 58 -17.57 -8.18 15.46
N ALA A 59 -17.09 -9.15 14.68
CA ALA A 59 -17.76 -10.44 14.54
C ALA A 59 -17.72 -11.30 15.82
N ARG A 60 -16.86 -10.96 16.79
CA ARG A 60 -16.83 -11.64 18.09
C ARG A 60 -17.90 -11.06 19.01
N PRO A 61 -18.66 -11.89 19.75
CA PRO A 61 -19.61 -11.41 20.72
C PRO A 61 -18.89 -10.62 21.82
N ALA A 62 -19.53 -9.57 22.31
CA ALA A 62 -19.03 -8.84 23.46
C ALA A 62 -18.97 -9.78 24.68
N THR A 63 -17.83 -9.81 25.36
CA THR A 63 -17.63 -10.64 26.56
C THR A 63 -18.28 -10.02 27.80
N GLY A 64 -18.63 -8.73 27.74
CA GLY A 64 -19.13 -7.97 28.89
C GLY A 64 -18.05 -7.66 29.93
N LEU A 65 -16.80 -8.06 29.69
CA LEU A 65 -15.66 -7.74 30.54
C LEU A 65 -15.13 -6.36 30.20
N GLU A 66 -14.91 -5.53 31.21
CA GLU A 66 -14.25 -4.25 31.05
C GLU A 66 -12.73 -4.47 31.03
N ALA A 67 -12.10 -4.12 29.90
CA ALA A 67 -10.64 -4.07 29.80
C ALA A 67 -10.15 -2.76 30.40
N ASP A 68 -10.27 -2.63 31.72
CA ASP A 68 -9.88 -1.46 32.47
C ASP A 68 -8.40 -1.52 32.89
N LYS A 69 -7.96 -0.53 33.66
CA LYS A 69 -6.57 -0.47 34.11
C LYS A 69 -6.19 -1.69 34.97
N ALA A 70 -7.06 -2.13 35.86
CA ALA A 70 -6.78 -3.26 36.74
C ALA A 70 -6.58 -4.55 35.93
N PHE A 71 -7.37 -4.76 34.88
CA PHE A 71 -7.20 -5.86 33.94
C PHE A 71 -5.83 -5.84 33.24
N TYR A 72 -5.36 -4.67 32.79
CA TYR A 72 -4.06 -4.57 32.13
C TYR A 72 -2.88 -4.67 33.09
N ASP A 73 -3.02 -4.15 34.31
CA ASP A 73 -2.00 -4.25 35.35
C ASP A 73 -1.79 -5.75 35.70
N GLU A 74 -2.84 -6.54 35.89
CA GLU A 74 -2.77 -8.01 36.12
C GLU A 74 -2.08 -8.76 34.96
N LEU A 75 -2.41 -8.42 33.70
CA LEU A 75 -1.79 -9.04 32.52
C LEU A 75 -0.29 -8.73 32.38
N SER A 76 0.15 -7.58 32.91
CA SER A 76 1.55 -7.15 32.87
C SER A 76 2.41 -7.71 34.01
N GLU A 77 1.77 -8.29 35.03
CA GLU A 77 2.41 -8.87 36.20
C GLU A 77 2.62 -10.41 36.08
N GLU A 78 2.10 -11.06 35.02
CA GLU A 78 2.44 -12.45 34.69
C GLU A 78 3.83 -12.55 33.99
N PRO A 79 4.76 -13.40 34.49
CA PRO A 79 6.12 -13.55 33.95
C PRO A 79 6.23 -14.36 32.65
#